data_AF-A0A498MAF3-F1
#
_entry.id   AF-A0A498MAF3-F1
#
_cell.length_a   1.000
_cell.length_b   1.000
_cell.length_c   1.000
_cell.angle_alpha   90.00
_cell.angle_beta   90.00
_cell.angle_gamma   90.00
#
_symmetry.space_group_name_H-M   'P 1'
#
loop_
_entity.id
_entity.type
_entity.pdbx_description
1 polymer ?
#
loop_
_entity_poly.entity_id
_entity_poly.type
_entity_poly.pdbx_seq_one_letter_code
_entity_poly.pdbx_strand_id
1 'polypeptide(L)'
;MMKLLYGTYSTSQKKMQSSLIFCFLITALVAVSVSRPTATEERIRIMARTIMTRIKKIKDEHFQMSPEIDIGPDIDTPVDGLTSVIVHLSYLQLRLQVPPAQHLQQVLVDLETLLRTLEGLAVSHGCPVPNPETPVYKDETAFPVTSNYLYLLELQRYLEKLCLNMDKLKWCKDTDVAKTYIF
;
A
#
# COMPACT_ATOMS: atom_id res chain seq x y z
N MET A 1 -23.13 -63.11 11.26
CA MET A 1 -23.80 -61.78 11.32
C MET A 1 -22.96 -60.66 11.93
N MET A 2 -22.19 -60.87 13.01
CA MET A 2 -21.45 -59.79 13.71
C MET A 2 -20.35 -59.07 12.90
N LYS A 3 -19.69 -59.73 11.94
CA LYS A 3 -18.63 -59.11 11.11
C LYS A 3 -19.16 -58.08 10.08
N LEU A 4 -20.40 -58.21 9.61
CA LEU A 4 -20.99 -57.30 8.63
C LEU A 4 -21.39 -55.95 9.25
N LEU A 5 -21.85 -55.96 10.51
CA LEU A 5 -22.22 -54.73 11.25
C LEU A 5 -21.00 -53.91 11.68
N TYR A 6 -19.89 -54.55 12.03
CA TYR A 6 -18.65 -53.85 12.39
C TYR A 6 -18.00 -53.18 11.17
N GLY A 7 -18.09 -53.83 10.01
CA GLY A 7 -17.63 -53.30 8.74
C GLY A 7 -18.37 -52.02 8.33
N THR A 8 -19.71 -52.02 8.38
CA THR A 8 -20.55 -50.86 8.01
C THR A 8 -20.44 -49.70 8.99
N TYR A 9 -20.30 -49.98 10.28
CA TYR A 9 -20.06 -48.95 11.31
C TYR A 9 -18.71 -48.24 11.08
N SER A 10 -17.65 -49.01 10.78
CA SER A 10 -16.30 -48.46 10.53
C SER A 10 -16.24 -47.59 9.26
N THR A 11 -16.91 -47.98 8.16
CA THR A 11 -16.97 -47.17 6.93
C THR A 11 -17.81 -45.90 7.12
N SER A 12 -18.92 -45.97 7.85
CA SER A 12 -19.77 -44.81 8.13
C SER A 12 -19.03 -43.76 8.99
N GLN A 13 -18.29 -44.21 10.00
CA GLN A 13 -17.48 -43.34 10.87
C GLN A 13 -16.34 -42.64 10.10
N LYS A 14 -15.64 -43.36 9.20
CA LYS A 14 -14.61 -42.77 8.33
C LYS A 14 -15.18 -41.74 7.36
N LYS A 15 -16.36 -42.01 6.79
CA LYS A 15 -17.05 -41.08 5.88
C LYS A 15 -17.49 -39.80 6.59
N MET A 16 -17.98 -39.93 7.83
CA MET A 16 -18.39 -38.79 8.66
C MET A 16 -17.19 -37.93 9.10
N GLN A 17 -16.06 -38.55 9.49
CA GLN A 17 -14.85 -37.79 9.81
C GLN A 17 -14.24 -37.09 8.60
N SER A 18 -14.21 -37.74 7.43
CA SER A 18 -13.74 -37.11 6.19
C SER A 18 -14.58 -35.90 5.80
N SER A 19 -15.91 -35.97 5.99
CA SER A 19 -16.81 -34.84 5.71
C SER A 19 -16.59 -33.67 6.67
N LEU A 20 -16.39 -33.95 7.96
CA LEU A 20 -16.12 -32.91 8.96
C LEU A 20 -14.78 -32.21 8.67
N ILE A 21 -13.73 -32.97 8.35
CA ILE A 21 -12.43 -32.40 7.99
C ILE A 21 -12.56 -31.50 6.76
N PHE A 22 -13.28 -31.96 5.73
CA PHE A 22 -13.50 -31.15 4.54
C PHE A 22 -14.27 -29.86 4.85
N CYS A 23 -15.32 -29.92 5.66
CA CYS A 23 -16.05 -28.72 6.10
C CYS A 23 -15.19 -27.76 6.92
N PHE A 24 -14.30 -28.26 7.79
CA PHE A 24 -13.35 -27.43 8.53
C PHE A 24 -12.34 -26.77 7.58
N LEU A 25 -11.83 -27.49 6.59
CA LEU A 25 -10.88 -26.94 5.61
C LEU A 25 -11.54 -25.87 4.72
N ILE A 26 -12.78 -26.09 4.28
CA ILE A 26 -13.53 -25.09 3.50
C ILE A 26 -13.85 -23.86 4.37
N THR A 27 -14.29 -24.05 5.61
CA THR A 27 -14.55 -22.93 6.54
C THR A 27 -13.27 -22.14 6.84
N ALA A 28 -12.14 -22.81 7.04
CA ALA A 28 -10.85 -22.17 7.25
C ALA A 28 -10.38 -21.41 5.99
N LEU A 29 -10.55 -21.99 4.80
CA LEU A 29 -10.23 -21.34 3.53
C LEU A 29 -11.07 -20.08 3.32
N VAL A 30 -12.38 -20.17 3.58
CA VAL A 30 -13.32 -19.02 3.50
C VAL A 30 -12.94 -17.93 4.51
N ALA A 31 -12.65 -18.29 5.76
CA ALA A 31 -12.23 -17.36 6.79
C ALA A 31 -10.92 -16.63 6.43
N VAL A 32 -9.94 -17.33 5.84
CA VAL A 32 -8.69 -16.74 5.35
C VAL A 32 -8.93 -15.82 4.15
N SER A 33 -9.87 -16.15 3.25
CA SER A 33 -10.20 -15.29 2.12
C SER A 33 -10.95 -14.00 2.51
N VAL A 34 -11.78 -14.03 3.56
CA VAL A 34 -12.56 -12.86 4.01
C VAL A 34 -11.71 -11.90 4.88
N SER A 35 -10.70 -12.41 5.60
CA SER A 35 -9.85 -11.59 6.48
C SER A 35 -8.65 -10.92 5.79
N ARG A 36 -8.30 -11.35 4.57
CA ARG A 36 -7.16 -10.82 3.80
C ARG A 36 -7.26 -9.34 3.36
N PRO A 37 -8.42 -8.81 2.94
CA PRO A 37 -8.52 -7.42 2.47
C PRO A 37 -8.27 -6.42 3.61
N THR A 38 -8.91 -6.62 4.75
CA THR A 38 -8.88 -5.68 5.89
C THR A 38 -7.54 -5.62 6.59
N ALA A 39 -6.83 -6.75 6.71
CA ALA A 39 -5.51 -6.80 7.32
C ALA A 39 -4.45 -6.05 6.50
N THR A 40 -4.59 -6.07 5.17
CA THR A 40 -3.68 -5.38 4.25
C THR A 40 -3.87 -3.87 4.29
N GLU A 41 -5.12 -3.41 4.23
CA GLU A 41 -5.46 -1.99 4.34
C GLU A 41 -5.02 -1.39 5.67
N GLU A 42 -5.22 -2.11 6.78
CA GLU A 42 -4.79 -1.66 8.09
C GLU A 42 -3.27 -1.56 8.17
N ARG A 43 -2.54 -2.53 7.59
CA ARG A 43 -1.08 -2.46 7.50
C ARG A 43 -0.61 -1.22 6.74
N ILE A 44 -1.25 -0.89 5.61
CA ILE A 44 -0.95 0.34 4.84
C ILE A 44 -1.19 1.59 5.69
N ARG A 45 -2.34 1.64 6.38
CA ARG A 45 -2.71 2.76 7.25
C ARG A 45 -1.72 2.94 8.41
N ILE A 46 -1.25 1.85 9.01
CA ILE A 46 -0.21 1.88 10.05
C ILE A 46 1.09 2.45 9.48
N MET A 47 1.57 1.96 8.34
CA MET A 47 2.79 2.46 7.69
C MET A 47 2.68 3.96 7.37
N ALA A 48 1.57 4.39 6.78
CA ALA A 48 1.31 5.79 6.46
C ALA A 48 1.33 6.68 7.72
N ARG A 49 0.63 6.28 8.79
CA ARG A 49 0.60 7.00 10.07
C ARG A 49 1.98 7.07 10.73
N THR A 50 2.79 6.01 10.62
CA THR A 50 4.18 6.02 11.10
C THR A 50 5.00 7.07 10.36
N ILE A 51 4.91 7.10 9.02
CA ILE A 51 5.60 8.12 8.21
C ILE A 51 5.15 9.53 8.61
N MET A 52 3.84 9.79 8.69
CA MET A 52 3.30 11.09 9.11
C MET A 52 3.81 11.54 10.48
N THR A 53 3.88 10.61 11.44
CA THR A 53 4.40 10.89 12.79
C THR A 53 5.88 11.29 12.75
N ARG A 54 6.69 10.61 11.92
CA ARG A 54 8.10 10.99 11.73
C ARG A 54 8.26 12.31 11.01
N ILE A 55 7.44 12.61 9.99
CA ILE A 55 7.42 13.90 9.31
C ILE A 55 7.12 15.02 10.32
N LYS A 56 6.11 14.83 11.18
CA LYS A 56 5.79 15.79 12.24
C LYS A 56 7.00 16.04 13.15
N LYS A 57 7.67 14.97 13.61
CA LYS A 57 8.89 15.08 14.42
C LYS A 57 9.99 15.85 13.69
N ILE A 58 10.25 15.53 12.42
CA ILE A 58 11.26 16.22 11.60
C ILE A 58 10.93 17.70 11.45
N LYS A 59 9.66 18.04 11.19
CA LYS A 59 9.19 19.42 11.12
C LYS A 59 9.48 20.16 12.42
N ASP A 60 9.11 19.55 13.54
CA ASP A 60 9.27 20.13 14.87
C ASP A 60 10.76 20.24 15.26
N GLU A 61 11.66 19.40 14.75
CA GLU A 61 13.10 19.44 15.10
C GLU A 61 13.94 20.28 14.13
N HIS A 62 13.59 20.31 12.84
CA HIS A 62 14.44 20.88 11.78
C HIS A 62 13.86 22.10 11.07
N PHE A 63 12.57 22.40 11.25
CA PHE A 63 11.86 23.43 10.47
C PHE A 63 11.09 24.45 11.34
N GLN A 64 11.46 24.60 12.62
CA GLN A 64 10.78 25.41 13.65
C GLN A 64 10.50 26.90 13.31
N MET A 65 11.01 27.43 12.21
CA MET A 65 10.87 28.85 11.80
C MET A 65 10.16 29.05 10.45
N SER A 66 9.75 27.98 9.75
CA SER A 66 9.01 28.18 8.50
C SER A 66 7.59 28.64 8.81
N PRO A 67 7.11 29.77 8.25
CA PRO A 67 5.70 30.11 8.33
C PRO A 67 4.86 28.93 7.82
N GLU A 68 3.61 28.82 8.27
CA GLU A 68 2.65 27.92 7.64
C GLU A 68 2.48 28.39 6.19
N ILE A 69 3.32 27.87 5.30
CA ILE A 69 3.21 28.12 3.88
C ILE A 69 1.94 27.38 3.50
N ASP A 70 0.92 28.16 3.14
CA ASP A 70 -0.23 27.66 2.40
C ASP A 70 0.28 27.21 1.04
N ILE A 71 0.78 25.97 0.98
CA ILE A 71 0.94 25.24 -0.26
C ILE A 71 -0.46 25.26 -0.83
N GLY A 72 -0.65 26.07 -1.88
CA GLY A 72 -1.92 26.53 -2.44
C GLY A 72 -2.91 25.42 -2.76
N PRO A 73 -3.97 25.69 -3.55
CA PRO A 73 -5.11 24.77 -3.67
C PRO A 73 -4.62 23.34 -3.86
N ASP A 74 -5.04 22.45 -2.95
CA ASP A 74 -4.73 21.01 -2.91
C ASP A 74 -4.68 20.56 -4.36
N ILE A 75 -3.47 20.42 -4.93
CA ILE A 75 -3.36 19.98 -6.33
C ILE A 75 -4.01 18.63 -6.27
N ASP A 76 -5.20 18.52 -6.89
CA ASP A 76 -6.19 17.46 -6.78
C ASP A 76 -5.59 16.13 -7.23
N THR A 77 -4.59 15.67 -6.50
CA THR A 77 -3.79 14.51 -6.84
C THR A 77 -4.70 13.37 -6.45
N PRO A 78 -5.24 12.63 -7.44
CA PRO A 78 -6.34 11.74 -7.16
C PRO A 78 -5.84 10.54 -6.37
N VAL A 79 -6.59 10.17 -5.34
CA VAL A 79 -6.45 8.90 -4.63
C VAL A 79 -7.50 7.93 -5.17
N ASP A 80 -7.56 7.83 -6.49
CA ASP A 80 -8.66 7.14 -7.18
C ASP A 80 -8.34 5.66 -7.41
N GLY A 81 -7.06 5.30 -7.55
CA GLY A 81 -6.65 3.92 -7.81
C GLY A 81 -5.23 3.62 -7.34
N LEU A 82 -4.95 2.34 -7.12
CA LEU A 82 -3.68 1.89 -6.58
C LEU A 82 -2.47 2.34 -7.42
N THR A 83 -2.58 2.36 -8.75
CA THR A 83 -1.53 2.85 -9.64
C THR A 83 -1.26 4.35 -9.45
N SER A 84 -2.28 5.19 -9.27
CA SER A 84 -2.06 6.64 -9.09
C SER A 84 -1.35 6.93 -7.76
N VAL A 85 -1.70 6.18 -6.72
CA VAL A 85 -1.01 6.22 -5.42
C VAL A 85 0.46 5.87 -5.55
N ILE A 86 0.79 4.76 -6.24
CA ILE A 86 2.18 4.34 -6.44
C ILE A 86 2.97 5.41 -7.20
N VAL A 87 2.42 5.95 -8.30
CA VAL A 87 3.08 6.98 -9.11
C VAL A 87 3.41 8.22 -8.27
N HIS A 88 2.43 8.73 -7.52
CA HIS A 88 2.63 9.95 -6.76
C HIS A 88 3.59 9.78 -5.58
N LEU A 89 3.48 8.67 -4.85
CA LEU A 89 4.44 8.36 -3.76
C LEU A 89 5.86 8.16 -4.29
N SER A 90 6.02 7.56 -5.47
CA SER A 90 7.33 7.40 -6.13
C SER A 90 7.93 8.74 -6.53
N TYR A 91 7.10 9.66 -7.05
CA TYR A 91 7.50 11.03 -7.34
C TYR A 91 8.01 11.74 -6.07
N LEU A 92 7.24 11.70 -4.97
CA LEU A 92 7.65 12.31 -3.70
C LEU A 92 8.93 11.69 -3.14
N GLN A 93 9.09 10.37 -3.24
CA GLN A 93 10.33 9.68 -2.82
C GLN A 93 11.54 10.21 -3.59
N LEU A 94 11.42 10.34 -4.92
CA LEU A 94 12.50 10.86 -5.77
C LEU A 94 12.88 12.30 -5.38
N ARG A 95 11.87 13.16 -5.13
CA ARG A 95 12.09 14.57 -4.77
C ARG A 95 12.70 14.72 -3.37
N LEU A 96 12.35 13.87 -2.42
CA LEU A 96 12.92 13.87 -1.08
C LEU A 96 14.32 13.25 -1.01
N GLN A 97 14.72 12.46 -2.01
CA GLN A 97 16.05 11.85 -2.08
C GLN A 97 17.14 12.84 -2.53
N VAL A 98 16.76 13.92 -3.22
CA VAL A 98 17.69 14.89 -3.80
C VAL A 98 17.37 16.32 -3.34
N PRO A 99 18.27 16.99 -2.60
CA PRO A 99 19.57 16.50 -2.16
C PRO A 99 19.47 15.55 -0.95
N PRO A 100 20.48 14.67 -0.74
CA PRO A 100 20.51 13.76 0.41
C PRO A 100 20.48 14.53 1.73
N ALA A 101 19.51 14.21 2.57
CA ALA A 101 19.35 14.82 3.89
C ALA A 101 19.24 13.74 4.96
N GLN A 102 20.19 13.71 5.91
CA GLN A 102 20.28 12.67 6.94
C GLN A 102 18.99 12.57 7.78
N HIS A 103 18.38 13.70 8.11
CA HIS A 103 17.13 13.73 8.89
C HIS A 103 15.93 13.14 8.14
N LEU A 104 16.00 12.96 6.80
CA LEU A 104 14.96 12.36 5.98
C LEU A 104 15.16 10.86 5.73
N GLN A 105 16.33 10.32 6.05
CA GLN A 105 16.71 8.95 5.69
C GLN A 105 15.66 7.92 6.15
N GLN A 106 15.18 8.04 7.38
CA GLN A 106 14.20 7.11 7.92
C GLN A 106 12.82 7.25 7.26
N VAL A 107 12.43 8.47 6.88
CA VAL A 107 11.19 8.69 6.11
C VAL A 107 11.28 8.05 4.74
N LEU A 108 12.43 8.17 4.07
CA LEU A 108 12.66 7.56 2.76
C LEU A 108 12.62 6.03 2.81
N VAL A 109 13.19 5.41 3.85
CA VAL A 109 13.14 3.95 4.07
C VAL A 109 11.71 3.47 4.34
N ASP A 110 10.98 4.17 5.20
CA ASP A 110 9.59 3.82 5.51
C ASP A 110 8.70 3.99 4.26
N LEU A 111 8.93 5.05 3.48
CA LEU A 111 8.23 5.30 2.22
C LEU A 111 8.54 4.25 1.16
N GLU A 112 9.79 3.82 1.03
CA GLU A 112 10.19 2.71 0.16
C GLU A 112 9.44 1.43 0.54
N THR A 113 9.37 1.13 1.85
CA THR A 113 8.68 -0.06 2.36
C THR A 113 7.18 -0.04 2.05
N LEU A 114 6.56 1.14 2.19
CA LEU A 114 5.17 1.36 1.80
C LEU A 114 4.98 1.15 0.29
N LEU A 115 5.83 1.75 -0.55
CA LEU A 115 5.80 1.60 -2.00
C LEU A 115 5.92 0.14 -2.43
N ARG A 116 6.89 -0.60 -1.90
CA ARG A 116 7.04 -2.05 -2.16
C ARG A 116 5.81 -2.85 -1.80
N THR A 117 5.14 -2.48 -0.69
CA THR A 117 3.90 -3.14 -0.29
C THR A 117 2.77 -2.84 -1.28
N LEU A 118 2.62 -1.59 -1.69
CA LEU A 118 1.62 -1.17 -2.68
C LEU A 118 1.87 -1.80 -4.06
N GLU A 119 3.13 -1.88 -4.50
CA GLU A 119 3.54 -2.57 -5.73
C GLU A 119 3.20 -4.06 -5.67
N GLY A 120 3.53 -4.73 -4.57
CA GLY A 120 3.18 -6.15 -4.38
C GLY A 120 1.67 -6.38 -4.47
N LEU A 121 0.87 -5.44 -3.96
CA LEU A 121 -0.59 -5.47 -4.08
C LEU A 121 -1.05 -5.18 -5.50
N ALA A 122 -0.45 -4.20 -6.17
CA ALA A 122 -0.73 -3.89 -7.56
C ALA A 122 -0.50 -5.12 -8.45
N VAL A 123 0.62 -5.83 -8.24
CA VAL A 123 0.90 -7.10 -8.93
C VAL A 123 -0.13 -8.17 -8.61
N SER A 124 -0.49 -8.38 -7.32
CA SER A 124 -1.48 -9.41 -6.96
C SER A 124 -2.87 -9.11 -7.50
N HIS A 125 -3.19 -7.82 -7.68
CA HIS A 125 -4.44 -7.32 -8.22
C HIS A 125 -4.41 -7.13 -9.74
N GLY A 126 -3.27 -7.37 -10.41
CA GLY A 126 -3.13 -7.19 -11.87
C GLY A 126 -3.26 -5.74 -12.35
N CYS A 127 -2.88 -4.78 -11.50
CA CYS A 127 -2.73 -3.38 -11.90
C CYS A 127 -1.50 -3.19 -12.81
N PRO A 128 -1.52 -2.20 -13.70
CA PRO A 128 -0.29 -1.72 -14.34
C PRO A 128 0.61 -1.09 -13.26
N VAL A 129 1.84 -1.61 -13.15
CA VAL A 129 2.89 -1.03 -12.31
C VAL A 129 3.79 -0.17 -13.20
N PRO A 130 4.05 1.10 -12.83
CA PRO A 130 4.94 1.97 -13.59
C PRO A 130 6.35 1.35 -13.71
N ASN A 131 6.99 1.49 -14.88
CA ASN A 131 8.39 1.09 -15.04
C ASN A 131 9.29 2.01 -14.19
N PRO A 132 10.21 1.48 -13.35
CA PRO A 132 11.18 2.29 -12.60
C PRO A 132 12.10 3.17 -13.46
N GLU A 133 12.17 2.97 -14.78
CA GLU A 133 13.12 3.63 -15.69
C GLU A 133 12.77 5.06 -16.15
N THR A 134 11.90 5.82 -15.46
CA THR A 134 11.75 7.26 -15.75
C THR A 134 12.39 8.16 -14.69
N PRO A 135 13.72 8.33 -14.68
CA PRO A 135 14.31 9.61 -14.29
C PRO A 135 14.26 10.52 -15.53
N VAL A 136 13.81 11.76 -15.46
CA VAL A 136 14.67 12.89 -15.09
C VAL A 136 13.77 14.05 -14.62
N TYR A 137 13.73 14.32 -13.32
CA TYR A 137 13.44 15.66 -12.83
C TYR A 137 14.73 16.25 -12.27
N LYS A 138 15.55 16.81 -13.17
CA LYS A 138 16.58 17.79 -12.81
C LYS A 138 15.88 19.12 -12.58
N ASP A 139 15.21 19.21 -11.45
CA ASP A 139 14.85 20.51 -10.91
C ASP A 139 15.82 20.76 -9.76
N GLU A 140 16.94 21.39 -10.11
CA GLU A 140 17.91 21.95 -9.17
C GLU A 140 17.20 23.12 -8.49
N THR A 141 16.57 22.85 -7.35
CA THR A 141 15.93 23.92 -6.61
C THR A 141 17.01 24.79 -5.97
N ALA A 142 16.92 26.11 -6.18
CA ALA A 142 17.87 27.05 -5.60
C ALA A 142 17.85 27.05 -4.06
N PHE A 143 16.81 26.47 -3.44
CA PHE A 143 16.58 26.41 -2.00
C PHE A 143 16.18 24.98 -1.56
N PRO A 144 17.13 24.04 -1.50
CA PRO A 144 16.83 22.62 -1.28
C PRO A 144 16.16 22.34 0.07
N VAL A 145 16.48 23.10 1.12
CA VAL A 145 15.86 22.95 2.44
C VAL A 145 14.37 23.31 2.38
N THR A 146 14.03 24.42 1.73
CA THR A 146 12.63 24.84 1.53
C THR A 146 11.88 23.85 0.65
N SER A 147 12.50 23.34 -0.41
CA SER A 147 11.89 22.31 -1.25
C SER A 147 11.61 21.02 -0.48
N ASN A 148 12.56 20.54 0.31
CA ASN A 148 12.38 19.36 1.16
C ASN A 148 11.21 19.56 2.14
N TYR A 149 11.10 20.74 2.75
CA TYR A 149 9.99 21.08 3.62
C TYR A 149 8.64 20.98 2.90
N LEU A 150 8.53 21.56 1.69
CA LEU A 150 7.29 21.54 0.91
C LEU A 150 6.90 20.11 0.51
N TYR A 151 7.87 19.28 0.07
CA TYR A 151 7.60 17.89 -0.27
C TYR A 151 7.23 17.02 0.94
N LEU A 152 7.75 17.33 2.13
CA LEU A 152 7.31 16.66 3.36
C LEU A 152 5.87 17.02 3.72
N LEU A 153 5.48 18.28 3.56
CA LEU A 153 4.10 18.71 3.80
C LEU A 153 3.14 18.08 2.79
N GLU A 154 3.52 18.03 1.51
CA GLU A 154 2.75 17.36 0.46
C GLU A 154 2.60 15.86 0.77
N LEU A 155 3.70 15.17 1.12
CA LEU A 155 3.68 13.77 1.52
C LEU A 155 2.78 13.53 2.74
N GLN A 156 2.85 14.41 3.75
CA GLN A 156 2.01 14.29 4.94
C GLN A 156 0.51 14.40 4.59
N ARG A 157 0.14 15.41 3.79
CA ARG A 157 -1.26 15.62 3.35
C ARG A 157 -1.74 14.45 2.48
N TYR A 158 -0.90 13.98 1.56
CA TYR A 158 -1.26 12.87 0.69
C TYR A 158 -1.46 11.56 1.45
N LEU A 159 -0.61 11.26 2.44
CA LEU A 159 -0.77 10.08 3.30
C LEU A 159 -2.02 10.15 4.18
N GLU A 160 -2.39 11.34 4.64
CA GLU A 160 -3.65 11.57 5.33
C GLU A 160 -4.85 11.29 4.42
N LYS A 161 -4.85 11.87 3.21
CA LYS A 161 -5.87 11.64 2.17
C LYS A 161 -5.97 10.15 1.80
N LEU A 162 -4.83 9.46 1.69
CA LEU A 162 -4.77 8.03 1.46
C LEU A 162 -5.46 7.28 2.59
N CYS A 163 -5.08 7.52 3.86
CA CYS A 163 -5.68 6.86 5.02
C CYS A 163 -7.20 7.02 5.09
N LEU A 164 -7.73 8.20 4.72
CA LEU A 164 -9.16 8.54 4.71
C LEU A 164 -9.94 7.90 3.56
N ASN A 165 -9.28 7.52 2.47
CA ASN A 165 -9.92 6.98 1.26
C ASN A 165 -9.52 5.54 0.96
N MET A 166 -8.76 4.88 1.85
CA MET A 166 -8.30 3.50 1.68
C MET A 166 -9.44 2.53 1.35
N ASP A 167 -10.60 2.70 1.99
CA ASP A 167 -11.81 1.88 1.82
C ASP A 167 -12.49 2.07 0.45
N LYS A 168 -12.23 3.20 -0.21
CA LYS A 168 -12.81 3.58 -1.51
C LYS A 168 -11.82 3.41 -2.66
N LEU A 169 -10.59 3.01 -2.36
CA LEU A 169 -9.54 2.87 -3.35
C LEU A 169 -9.95 1.81 -4.38
N LYS A 170 -9.85 2.15 -5.68
CA LYS A 170 -10.09 1.15 -6.73
C LYS A 170 -8.90 0.20 -6.79
N TRP A 171 -9.12 -1.02 -6.29
CA TRP A 171 -8.22 -2.17 -6.44
C TRP A 171 -8.42 -2.77 -7.83
N CYS A 172 -7.35 -3.15 -8.54
CA CYS A 172 -7.51 -3.78 -9.86
C CYS A 172 -8.06 -5.22 -9.67
N LYS A 173 -8.91 -5.81 -10.52
CA LYS A 173 -9.30 -5.62 -11.93
C LYS A 173 -10.81 -5.31 -12.07
N ASP A 174 -11.18 -4.79 -13.25
CA ASP A 174 -12.03 -5.57 -14.17
C ASP A 174 -11.33 -5.66 -15.53
N THR A 175 -11.20 -6.88 -16.05
CA THR A 175 -10.62 -7.18 -17.37
C THR A 175 -11.67 -6.94 -18.44
N ASP A 176 -11.51 -5.87 -19.22
CA ASP A 176 -11.91 -5.88 -20.63
C ASP A 176 -11.20 -4.80 -21.45
N VAL A 177 -9.89 -4.92 -21.61
CA VAL A 177 -9.23 -4.39 -22.82
C VAL A 177 -8.12 -5.35 -23.24
N ALA A 178 -8.50 -6.24 -24.15
CA ALA A 178 -7.59 -6.67 -25.20
C ALA A 178 -6.98 -5.43 -25.87
N LYS A 179 -5.68 -5.22 -25.67
CA LYS A 179 -4.71 -4.51 -26.52
C LYS A 179 -3.38 -4.63 -25.78
N THR A 180 -2.62 -5.70 -26.01
CA THR A 180 -1.62 -5.75 -27.08
C THR A 180 -0.82 -4.45 -27.14
N TYR A 181 0.18 -4.33 -26.26
CA TYR A 181 1.37 -3.56 -26.56
C TYR A 181 2.52 -4.56 -26.61
N ILE A 182 2.72 -5.07 -27.83
CA ILE A 182 3.98 -5.65 -28.30
C ILE A 182 4.89 -4.44 -28.54
N PHE A 183 6.08 -4.46 -27.95
CA PHE A 183 7.27 -3.84 -28.53
C PHE A 183 8.22 -4.96 -28.92
#